data_AF-A0A452GNY5-F1
#
_entry.id   AF-A0A452GNY5-F1
#
_cell.length_a   1.000
_cell.length_b   1.000
_cell.length_c   1.000
_cell.angle_alpha   90.00
_cell.angle_beta   90.00
_cell.angle_gamma   90.00
#
_symmetry.space_group_name_H-M   'P 1'
#
loop_
_entity.id
_entity.type
_entity.pdbx_description
1 polymer ?
#
loop_
_entity_poly.entity_id
_entity_poly.type
_entity_poly.pdbx_seq_one_letter_code
_entity_poly.pdbx_strand_id
1 'polypeptide(L)'
;MLSRLGLRAAPAALKSLAPSLSVGPFHTGQRCLAPLPPLPEKGGQVRHGLIPEEFFQFLYPKTGVTGPYVLGTGLLFYLLSKEIYIINHETIAGACVVGILIYIVKKYGGDVAAFADRLNEEKVAKALAVKNDSINQLESIIEQEKREQWRVEGRNYLFDAKRNNVAMLLETNYRERLLTVYNEVKKRLDYQIAVQQLKRRKEQDHMINWIEKNVIQSITAQQEKESIAKCISDLKMLSKSTQLPREERMGSWSSKNNHKSHPAPSSTAAITTTASTSSSTTTVVTITRDKSIFDNPEFLYILVACISAVLLTMLVLTTVYFVRKRKVHNTPQKTSQEQDPADTVHQAPAENSQVPTCPTDEITYASLTFKQKPPSKTAV
;
A
#
# COMPACT_ATOMS: atom_id res chain seq x y z
N MET A 1 -40.04 35.24 -19.46
CA MET A 1 -41.50 35.18 -19.73
C MET A 1 -41.98 33.74 -19.55
N LEU A 2 -43.00 33.54 -18.72
CA LEU A 2 -43.97 32.43 -18.66
C LEU A 2 -43.48 31.00 -19.05
N SER A 3 -43.21 30.09 -18.10
CA SER A 3 -44.17 29.39 -17.20
C SER A 3 -44.85 28.16 -17.82
N ARG A 4 -44.51 26.96 -17.31
CA ARG A 4 -45.39 25.78 -17.27
C ARG A 4 -45.31 25.10 -15.89
N LEU A 5 -45.73 25.85 -14.86
CA LEU A 5 -45.96 25.30 -13.53
C LEU A 5 -47.34 24.63 -13.50
N GLY A 6 -47.39 23.30 -13.45
CA GLY A 6 -48.64 22.52 -13.52
C GLY A 6 -49.00 21.86 -12.19
N LEU A 7 -49.54 22.62 -11.23
CA LEU A 7 -50.14 22.00 -10.05
C LEU A 7 -51.35 21.14 -10.45
N ARG A 8 -51.40 19.90 -9.96
CA ARG A 8 -52.68 19.20 -9.74
C ARG A 8 -52.67 18.59 -8.35
N ALA A 9 -53.70 18.93 -7.58
CA ALA A 9 -53.76 18.72 -6.15
C ALA A 9 -53.80 17.24 -5.75
N ALA A 10 -53.23 16.94 -4.58
CA ALA A 10 -53.69 15.82 -3.76
C ALA A 10 -55.06 16.15 -3.15
N PRO A 11 -55.85 15.13 -2.80
CA PRO A 11 -56.28 15.03 -1.42
C PRO A 11 -55.75 13.76 -0.74
N ALA A 12 -55.62 13.81 0.58
CA ALA A 12 -55.34 12.65 1.40
C ALA A 12 -56.61 11.81 1.67
N ALA A 13 -56.44 10.73 2.44
CA ALA A 13 -57.48 9.87 3.01
C ALA A 13 -58.19 8.87 2.07
N LEU A 14 -57.53 7.74 1.82
CA LEU A 14 -58.16 6.45 2.08
C LEU A 14 -57.30 5.67 3.09
N LYS A 15 -57.89 5.35 4.24
CA LYS A 15 -57.33 4.39 5.21
C LYS A 15 -57.66 2.97 4.76
N SER A 16 -56.82 2.03 5.18
CA SER A 16 -57.12 0.60 5.36
C SER A 16 -57.82 -0.15 4.23
N LEU A 17 -57.07 -1.00 3.54
CA LEU A 17 -57.40 -2.43 3.48
C LEU A 17 -56.10 -3.25 3.45
N ALA A 18 -56.11 -4.45 4.01
CA ALA A 18 -54.94 -5.34 4.00
C ALA A 18 -54.85 -6.07 2.64
N PRO A 19 -53.64 -6.42 2.16
CA PRO A 19 -53.50 -7.31 1.02
C PRO A 19 -53.95 -8.72 1.42
N SER A 20 -55.11 -9.15 0.90
CA SER A 20 -55.53 -10.54 0.92
C SER A 20 -54.58 -11.41 0.07
N LEU A 21 -54.55 -12.73 0.33
CA LEU A 21 -53.65 -13.66 -0.35
C LEU A 21 -53.82 -13.59 -1.87
N SER A 22 -52.80 -13.09 -2.57
CA SER A 22 -52.68 -13.22 -4.02
C SER A 22 -52.02 -14.55 -4.37
N VAL A 23 -52.84 -15.54 -4.75
CA VAL A 23 -52.35 -16.72 -5.48
C VAL A 23 -51.91 -16.23 -6.86
N GLY A 24 -50.62 -15.92 -7.00
CA GLY A 24 -50.04 -15.35 -8.21
C GLY A 24 -50.07 -16.35 -9.38
N PRO A 25 -50.28 -15.90 -10.64
CA PRO A 25 -50.20 -16.77 -11.80
C PRO A 25 -48.78 -17.35 -11.98
N PHE A 26 -48.71 -18.59 -12.46
CA PHE A 26 -47.45 -19.21 -12.91
C PHE A 26 -46.93 -18.52 -14.18
N HIS A 27 -46.23 -17.40 -14.01
CA HIS A 27 -45.59 -16.67 -15.11
C HIS A 27 -44.30 -17.37 -15.55
N THR A 28 -44.41 -18.27 -16.52
CA THR A 28 -43.29 -18.90 -17.26
C THR A 28 -42.62 -17.92 -18.25
N GLY A 29 -42.30 -16.71 -17.80
CA GLY A 29 -41.55 -15.70 -18.54
C GLY A 29 -40.13 -15.53 -17.99
N GLN A 30 -39.15 -15.24 -18.86
CA GLN A 30 -37.73 -15.16 -18.51
C GLN A 30 -37.39 -13.97 -17.58
N ARG A 31 -37.55 -14.13 -16.27
CA ARG A 31 -37.14 -13.17 -15.23
C ARG A 31 -35.61 -13.16 -14.96
N CYS A 32 -34.79 -13.32 -16.00
CA CYS A 32 -33.35 -13.58 -15.84
C CYS A 32 -32.46 -12.33 -15.77
N LEU A 33 -32.99 -11.14 -16.06
CA LEU A 33 -32.23 -9.88 -16.18
C LEU A 33 -32.57 -8.82 -15.12
N ALA A 34 -33.54 -9.07 -14.25
CA ALA A 34 -33.86 -8.19 -13.14
C ALA A 34 -33.10 -8.65 -11.87
N PRO A 35 -32.51 -7.73 -11.07
CA PRO A 35 -31.98 -8.08 -9.76
C PRO A 35 -33.10 -8.67 -8.89
N LEU A 36 -32.97 -9.96 -8.57
CA LEU A 36 -33.88 -10.62 -7.64
C LEU A 36 -33.63 -10.11 -6.21
N PRO A 37 -34.66 -9.98 -5.36
CA PRO A 37 -34.45 -9.69 -3.95
C PRO A 37 -33.60 -10.82 -3.32
N PRO A 38 -32.72 -10.49 -2.34
CA PRO A 38 -31.97 -11.51 -1.63
C PRO A 38 -32.92 -12.48 -0.92
N LEU A 39 -32.50 -13.75 -0.82
CA LEU A 39 -33.24 -14.75 -0.06
C LEU A 39 -33.27 -14.34 1.43
N PRO A 40 -34.38 -14.57 2.15
CA PRO A 40 -34.42 -14.33 3.59
C PRO A 40 -33.44 -15.26 4.31
N GLU A 41 -32.68 -14.72 5.26
CA GLU A 41 -31.66 -15.44 6.05
C GLU A 41 -32.24 -16.67 6.78
N LYS A 42 -33.51 -16.61 7.16
CA LYS A 42 -34.20 -17.66 7.93
C LYS A 42 -35.54 -17.99 7.28
N GLY A 43 -35.79 -19.29 7.08
CA GLY A 43 -37.08 -19.81 6.65
C GLY A 43 -38.13 -19.82 7.77
N GLY A 44 -39.38 -20.11 7.42
CA GLY A 44 -40.46 -20.28 8.40
C GLY A 44 -40.19 -21.43 9.37
N GLN A 45 -40.59 -21.26 10.63
CA GLN A 45 -40.37 -22.25 11.68
C GLN A 45 -41.27 -23.48 11.49
N VAL A 46 -40.73 -24.68 11.77
CA VAL A 46 -41.43 -25.96 11.61
C VAL A 46 -41.28 -26.78 12.89
N ARG A 47 -42.40 -27.26 13.46
CA ARG A 47 -42.40 -28.19 14.59
C ARG A 47 -42.45 -29.64 14.10
N HIS A 48 -41.79 -30.52 14.83
CA HIS A 48 -41.73 -31.96 14.56
C HIS A 48 -41.24 -32.36 13.15
N GLY A 49 -40.59 -31.43 12.42
CA GLY A 49 -40.02 -31.65 11.09
C GLY A 49 -41.02 -31.62 9.92
N LEU A 50 -42.34 -31.65 10.19
CA LEU A 50 -43.38 -31.72 9.14
C LEU A 50 -44.42 -30.59 9.23
N ILE A 51 -44.72 -30.08 10.43
CA ILE A 51 -45.88 -29.19 10.64
C ILE A 51 -45.38 -27.74 10.84
N PRO A 52 -45.72 -26.78 9.96
CA PRO A 52 -45.26 -25.40 10.09
C PRO A 52 -45.87 -24.71 11.32
N GLU A 53 -45.15 -23.76 11.91
CA GLU A 53 -45.61 -22.95 13.05
C GLU A 53 -46.92 -22.21 12.72
N GLU A 54 -47.10 -21.79 11.47
CA GLU A 54 -48.33 -21.16 10.96
C GLU A 54 -49.61 -21.98 11.26
N PHE A 55 -49.52 -23.32 11.26
CA PHE A 55 -50.66 -24.18 11.60
C PHE A 55 -50.96 -24.16 13.11
N PHE A 56 -49.93 -24.07 13.95
CA PHE A 56 -50.11 -23.87 15.39
C PHE A 56 -50.70 -22.48 15.67
N GLN A 57 -50.18 -21.44 15.01
CA GLN A 57 -50.63 -20.06 15.14
C GLN A 57 -52.08 -19.85 14.67
N PHE A 58 -52.52 -20.55 13.63
CA PHE A 58 -53.91 -20.55 13.17
C PHE A 58 -54.90 -21.13 14.21
N LEU A 59 -54.51 -22.19 14.92
CA LEU A 59 -55.36 -22.84 15.93
C LEU A 59 -55.25 -22.22 17.34
N TYR A 60 -54.13 -21.56 17.64
CA TYR A 60 -53.85 -20.90 18.91
C TYR A 60 -55.01 -20.01 19.44
N PRO A 61 -55.62 -19.09 18.66
CA PRO A 61 -56.70 -18.21 19.15
C PRO A 61 -58.05 -18.91 19.40
N LYS A 62 -58.16 -20.22 19.15
CA LYS A 62 -59.38 -21.02 19.37
C LYS A 62 -59.21 -22.14 20.37
N THR A 63 -58.03 -22.78 20.37
CA THR A 63 -57.76 -23.99 21.16
C THR A 63 -56.45 -23.95 21.94
N GLY A 64 -55.78 -22.78 21.98
CA GLY A 64 -54.51 -22.58 22.69
C GLY A 64 -53.36 -23.44 22.14
N VAL A 65 -52.28 -23.54 22.91
CA VAL A 65 -51.09 -24.35 22.56
C VAL A 65 -51.45 -25.83 22.39
N THR A 66 -52.32 -26.38 23.25
CA THR A 66 -52.66 -27.80 23.28
C THR A 66 -53.54 -28.26 22.12
N GLY A 67 -54.36 -27.37 21.56
CA GLY A 67 -55.25 -27.63 20.43
C GLY A 67 -54.68 -28.46 19.29
N PRO A 68 -53.63 -28.00 18.58
CA PRO A 68 -52.99 -28.76 17.50
C PRO A 68 -52.43 -30.13 17.93
N TYR A 69 -51.98 -30.28 19.19
CA TYR A 69 -51.52 -31.58 19.70
C TYR A 69 -52.67 -32.55 19.94
N VAL A 70 -53.78 -32.08 20.54
CA VAL A 70 -55.00 -32.87 20.78
C VAL A 70 -55.71 -33.20 19.45
N LEU A 71 -55.66 -32.30 18.47
CA LEU A 71 -56.10 -32.57 17.10
C LEU A 71 -55.25 -33.68 16.46
N GLY A 72 -53.91 -33.60 16.58
CA GLY A 72 -53.00 -34.62 16.04
C GLY A 72 -53.20 -36.00 16.65
N THR A 73 -53.32 -36.11 17.98
CA THR A 73 -53.57 -37.40 18.65
C THR A 73 -54.99 -37.92 18.41
N GLY A 74 -55.99 -37.03 18.40
CA GLY A 74 -57.38 -37.37 18.08
C GLY A 74 -57.55 -37.86 16.64
N LEU A 75 -56.87 -37.24 15.67
CA LEU A 75 -56.85 -37.69 14.28
C LEU A 75 -56.19 -39.05 14.12
N LEU A 76 -55.05 -39.28 14.79
CA LEU A 76 -54.38 -40.59 14.79
C LEU A 76 -55.28 -41.68 15.38
N PHE A 77 -55.92 -41.41 16.52
CA PHE A 77 -56.85 -42.35 17.15
C PHE A 77 -58.10 -42.60 16.29
N TYR A 78 -58.62 -41.58 15.61
CA TYR A 78 -59.74 -41.71 14.66
C TYR A 78 -59.38 -42.59 13.46
N LEU A 79 -58.19 -42.38 12.85
CA LEU A 79 -57.73 -43.19 11.70
C LEU A 79 -57.59 -44.68 12.05
N LEU A 80 -57.13 -44.99 13.28
CA LEU A 80 -57.07 -46.35 13.81
C LEU A 80 -58.48 -46.89 14.13
N SER A 81 -59.29 -46.14 14.89
CA SER A 81 -60.64 -46.56 15.32
C SER A 81 -61.68 -46.66 14.19
N LYS A 82 -61.35 -46.18 12.99
CA LYS A 82 -62.16 -46.35 11.77
C LYS A 82 -61.51 -47.26 10.71
N GLU A 83 -60.40 -47.92 11.05
CA GLU A 83 -59.64 -48.81 10.15
C GLU A 83 -59.21 -48.15 8.82
N ILE A 84 -59.21 -46.82 8.77
CA ILE A 84 -58.68 -46.02 7.64
C ILE A 84 -57.15 -46.19 7.58
N TYR A 85 -56.52 -46.47 8.73
CA TYR A 85 -55.13 -46.89 8.82
C TYR A 85 -55.03 -48.30 9.42
N ILE A 86 -54.96 -49.30 8.54
CA ILE A 86 -54.84 -50.72 8.89
C ILE A 86 -53.39 -51.01 9.32
N ILE A 87 -53.20 -51.63 10.49
CA ILE A 87 -51.88 -52.04 10.99
C ILE A 87 -51.48 -53.36 10.31
N ASN A 88 -50.64 -53.27 9.30
CA ASN A 88 -50.06 -54.41 8.58
C ASN A 88 -48.58 -54.61 8.95
N HIS A 89 -47.96 -55.69 8.49
CA HIS A 89 -46.50 -55.88 8.54
C HIS A 89 -45.73 -54.64 8.05
N GLU A 90 -46.17 -54.05 6.93
CA GLU A 90 -45.59 -52.84 6.34
C GLU A 90 -45.65 -51.61 7.26
N THR A 91 -46.62 -51.53 8.16
CA THR A 91 -46.72 -50.46 9.17
C THR A 91 -45.54 -50.49 10.14
N ILE A 92 -45.12 -51.69 10.54
CA ILE A 92 -43.99 -51.91 11.45
C ILE A 92 -42.67 -51.57 10.72
N ALA A 93 -42.51 -52.06 9.49
CA ALA A 93 -41.35 -51.73 8.65
C ALA A 93 -41.24 -50.21 8.38
N GLY A 94 -42.35 -49.55 8.07
CA GLY A 94 -42.42 -48.10 7.87
C GLY A 94 -42.02 -47.31 9.12
N ALA A 95 -42.47 -47.72 10.31
CA ALA A 95 -42.06 -47.11 11.57
C ALA A 95 -40.54 -47.21 11.81
N CYS A 96 -39.92 -48.36 11.49
CA CYS A 96 -38.47 -48.52 11.54
C CYS A 96 -37.73 -47.58 10.56
N VAL A 97 -38.21 -47.46 9.31
CA VAL A 97 -37.62 -46.57 8.30
C VAL A 97 -37.72 -45.10 8.74
N VAL A 98 -38.86 -44.66 9.27
CA VAL A 98 -39.03 -43.30 9.82
C VAL A 98 -38.11 -43.06 11.02
N GLY A 99 -37.94 -44.05 11.90
CA GLY A 99 -36.97 -43.97 13.02
C GLY A 99 -35.52 -43.78 12.54
N ILE A 100 -35.10 -44.50 11.51
CA ILE A 100 -33.77 -44.38 10.90
C ILE A 100 -33.59 -43.00 10.22
N LEU A 101 -34.60 -42.51 9.50
CA LEU A 101 -34.58 -41.16 8.91
C LEU A 101 -34.40 -40.07 9.98
N ILE A 102 -35.17 -40.14 11.07
CA ILE A 102 -35.05 -39.20 12.20
C ILE A 102 -33.66 -39.28 12.84
N TYR A 103 -33.07 -40.47 12.95
CA TYR A 103 -31.70 -40.65 13.45
C TYR A 103 -30.66 -39.99 12.54
N ILE A 104 -30.74 -40.24 11.22
CA ILE A 104 -29.81 -39.69 10.22
C ILE A 104 -29.87 -38.16 10.24
N VAL A 105 -31.07 -37.57 10.19
CA VAL A 105 -31.25 -36.10 10.22
C VAL A 105 -30.69 -35.50 11.52
N LYS A 106 -30.95 -36.12 12.68
CA LYS A 106 -30.43 -35.64 13.97
C LYS A 106 -28.92 -35.84 14.16
N LYS A 107 -28.27 -36.72 13.41
CA LYS A 107 -26.81 -36.98 13.52
C LYS A 107 -25.99 -36.26 12.48
N TYR A 108 -26.44 -36.21 11.23
CA TYR A 108 -25.66 -35.67 10.10
C TYR A 108 -26.20 -34.34 9.55
N GLY A 109 -27.38 -33.88 9.99
CA GLY A 109 -27.99 -32.65 9.49
C GLY A 109 -27.11 -31.40 9.71
N GLY A 110 -26.38 -31.32 10.82
CA GLY A 110 -25.44 -30.24 11.10
C GLY A 110 -24.23 -30.23 10.16
N ASP A 111 -23.63 -31.40 9.91
CA ASP A 111 -22.50 -31.54 8.98
C ASP A 111 -22.90 -31.20 7.54
N VAL A 112 -24.11 -31.63 7.12
CA VAL A 112 -24.66 -31.36 5.79
C VAL A 112 -25.00 -29.88 5.61
N ALA A 113 -25.57 -29.22 6.62
CA ALA A 113 -25.81 -27.77 6.60
C ALA A 113 -24.49 -27.00 6.46
N ALA A 114 -23.52 -27.25 7.35
CA ALA A 114 -22.21 -26.61 7.31
C ALA A 114 -21.44 -26.87 6.00
N PHE A 115 -21.67 -28.00 5.33
CA PHE A 115 -21.13 -28.26 3.99
C PHE A 115 -21.84 -27.45 2.89
N ALA A 116 -23.16 -27.31 2.95
CA ALA A 116 -23.92 -26.49 2.01
C ALA A 116 -23.56 -25.00 2.13
N ASP A 117 -23.39 -24.50 3.36
CA ASP A 117 -22.98 -23.11 3.64
C ASP A 117 -21.59 -22.83 3.06
N ARG A 118 -20.60 -23.70 3.32
CA ARG A 118 -19.24 -23.59 2.73
C ARG A 118 -19.24 -23.57 1.21
N LEU A 119 -20.08 -24.39 0.57
CA LEU A 119 -20.22 -24.38 -0.90
C LEU A 119 -20.84 -23.09 -1.44
N ASN A 120 -21.56 -22.33 -0.63
CA ASN A 120 -22.04 -20.99 -0.98
C ASN A 120 -20.97 -19.92 -0.72
N GLU A 121 -20.33 -19.96 0.45
CA GLU A 121 -19.20 -19.10 0.82
C GLU A 121 -18.06 -19.17 -0.21
N GLU A 122 -17.66 -20.37 -0.65
CA GLU A 122 -16.65 -20.56 -1.67
C GLU A 122 -17.01 -19.89 -3.01
N LYS A 123 -18.28 -19.97 -3.44
CA LYS A 123 -18.74 -19.36 -4.70
C LYS A 123 -18.69 -17.84 -4.60
N VAL A 124 -19.17 -17.29 -3.47
CA VAL A 124 -19.13 -15.85 -3.19
C VAL A 124 -17.67 -15.36 -3.11
N ALA A 125 -16.80 -16.08 -2.40
CA ALA A 125 -15.38 -15.76 -2.28
C ALA A 125 -14.65 -15.79 -3.63
N LYS A 126 -14.90 -16.82 -4.47
CA LYS A 126 -14.33 -16.92 -5.83
C LYS A 126 -14.81 -15.77 -6.73
N ALA A 127 -16.12 -15.44 -6.70
CA ALA A 127 -16.67 -14.31 -7.44
C ALA A 127 -16.10 -12.95 -6.97
N LEU A 128 -15.97 -12.75 -5.65
CA LEU A 128 -15.38 -11.55 -5.08
C LEU A 128 -13.88 -11.43 -5.40
N ALA A 129 -13.13 -12.54 -5.39
CA ALA A 129 -11.72 -12.57 -5.76
C ALA A 129 -11.51 -12.14 -7.22
N VAL A 130 -12.23 -12.76 -8.17
CA VAL A 130 -12.16 -12.38 -9.59
C VAL A 130 -12.56 -10.93 -9.82
N LYS A 131 -13.61 -10.45 -9.14
CA LYS A 131 -14.05 -9.04 -9.22
C LYS A 131 -12.99 -8.08 -8.66
N ASN A 132 -12.37 -8.41 -7.52
CA ASN A 132 -11.34 -7.56 -6.91
C ASN A 132 -10.05 -7.56 -7.73
N ASP A 133 -9.63 -8.71 -8.26
CA ASP A 133 -8.48 -8.83 -9.19
C ASP A 133 -8.71 -8.00 -10.46
N SER A 134 -9.91 -8.08 -11.06
CA SER A 134 -10.31 -7.23 -12.19
C SER A 134 -10.23 -5.73 -11.86
N ILE A 135 -10.68 -5.32 -10.67
CA ILE A 135 -10.58 -3.92 -10.22
C ILE A 135 -9.11 -3.50 -10.08
N ASN A 136 -8.28 -4.29 -9.39
CA ASN A 136 -6.86 -4.02 -9.20
C ASN A 136 -6.11 -3.91 -10.54
N GLN A 137 -6.43 -4.78 -11.50
CA GLN A 137 -5.87 -4.73 -12.86
C GLN A 137 -6.27 -3.43 -13.58
N LEU A 138 -7.55 -3.06 -13.57
CA LEU A 138 -8.02 -1.80 -14.15
C LEU A 138 -7.39 -0.57 -13.47
N GLU A 139 -7.26 -0.56 -12.14
CA GLU A 139 -6.57 0.50 -11.39
C GLU A 139 -5.10 0.60 -11.78
N SER A 140 -4.39 -0.52 -11.93
CA SER A 140 -2.99 -0.54 -12.36
C SER A 140 -2.80 -0.02 -13.79
N ILE A 141 -3.74 -0.30 -14.70
CA ILE A 141 -3.76 0.22 -16.07
C ILE A 141 -4.02 1.73 -16.06
N ILE A 142 -4.97 2.20 -15.25
CA ILE A 142 -5.25 3.64 -15.07
C ILE A 142 -4.05 4.39 -14.47
N GLU A 143 -3.32 3.77 -13.54
CA GLU A 143 -2.06 4.32 -13.04
C GLU A 143 -0.97 4.37 -14.10
N GLN A 144 -0.81 3.30 -14.89
CA GLN A 144 0.15 3.30 -15.99
C GLN A 144 -0.19 4.40 -16.99
N GLU A 145 -1.42 4.47 -17.48
CA GLU A 145 -1.88 5.47 -18.45
C GLU A 145 -1.66 6.92 -17.95
N LYS A 146 -1.90 7.20 -16.66
CA LYS A 146 -1.56 8.51 -16.06
C LYS A 146 -0.05 8.80 -16.08
N ARG A 147 0.80 7.79 -15.89
CA ARG A 147 2.26 7.91 -16.04
C ARG A 147 2.66 8.08 -17.52
N GLU A 148 1.98 7.41 -18.46
CA GLU A 148 2.15 7.58 -19.91
C GLU A 148 1.90 9.05 -20.29
N GLN A 149 0.75 9.60 -19.88
CA GLN A 149 0.33 10.99 -20.13
C GLN A 149 1.31 12.00 -19.53
N TRP A 150 1.71 11.85 -18.26
CA TRP A 150 2.73 12.69 -17.62
C TRP A 150 4.09 12.66 -18.37
N ARG A 151 4.50 11.50 -18.90
CA ARG A 151 5.71 11.39 -19.75
C ARG A 151 5.54 12.08 -21.10
N VAL A 152 4.33 12.17 -21.65
CA VAL A 152 4.04 12.89 -22.91
C VAL A 152 4.06 14.40 -22.67
N GLU A 153 3.40 14.89 -21.62
CA GLU A 153 3.45 16.29 -21.19
C GLU A 153 4.90 16.76 -21.01
N GLY A 154 5.71 15.99 -20.26
CA GLY A 154 7.11 16.29 -19.99
C GLY A 154 8.03 16.38 -21.23
N ARG A 155 7.58 15.94 -22.42
CA ARG A 155 8.35 16.11 -23.67
C ARG A 155 8.48 17.58 -24.07
N ASN A 156 7.52 18.43 -23.72
CA ASN A 156 7.56 19.85 -24.09
C ASN A 156 8.77 20.57 -23.46
N TYR A 157 9.09 20.29 -22.20
CA TYR A 157 10.23 20.85 -21.48
C TYR A 157 11.56 20.42 -22.09
N LEU A 158 11.68 19.21 -22.63
CA LEU A 158 12.90 18.76 -23.32
C LEU A 158 13.14 19.55 -24.62
N PHE A 159 12.08 19.84 -25.39
CA PHE A 159 12.20 20.69 -26.57
C PHE A 159 12.44 22.16 -26.21
N ASP A 160 11.85 22.65 -25.12
CA ASP A 160 12.06 24.02 -24.64
C ASP A 160 13.50 24.23 -24.13
N ALA A 161 14.00 23.34 -23.28
CA ALA A 161 15.38 23.35 -22.82
C ALA A 161 16.39 23.28 -23.99
N LYS A 162 16.11 22.50 -25.04
CA LYS A 162 16.94 22.47 -26.26
C LYS A 162 16.91 23.81 -27.01
N ARG A 163 15.73 24.42 -27.21
CA ARG A 163 15.61 25.74 -27.86
C ARG A 163 16.34 26.82 -27.05
N ASN A 164 16.19 26.84 -25.74
CA ASN A 164 16.80 27.82 -24.85
C ASN A 164 18.33 27.65 -24.76
N ASN A 165 18.84 26.41 -24.80
CA ASN A 165 20.28 26.13 -24.84
C ASN A 165 20.91 26.65 -26.14
N VAL A 166 20.29 26.38 -27.31
CA VAL A 166 20.76 26.91 -28.60
C VAL A 166 20.73 28.44 -28.63
N ALA A 167 19.68 29.07 -28.11
CA ALA A 167 19.60 30.53 -28.00
C ALA A 167 20.72 31.10 -27.11
N MET A 168 20.97 30.49 -25.94
CA MET A 168 22.04 30.88 -25.03
C MET A 168 23.44 30.72 -25.65
N LEU A 169 23.67 29.64 -26.44
CA LEU A 169 24.94 29.40 -27.12
C LEU A 169 25.20 30.45 -28.21
N LEU A 170 24.18 30.87 -28.97
CA LEU A 170 24.26 31.94 -29.95
C LEU A 170 24.56 33.30 -29.28
N GLU A 171 23.83 33.62 -28.20
CA GLU A 171 24.04 34.82 -27.38
C GLU A 171 25.43 34.88 -26.73
N THR A 172 25.98 33.72 -26.37
CA THR A 172 27.36 33.59 -25.83
C THR A 172 28.39 33.83 -26.92
N ASN A 173 28.26 33.16 -28.08
CA ASN A 173 29.12 33.36 -29.25
C ASN A 173 29.14 34.82 -29.72
N TYR A 174 27.98 35.50 -29.67
CA TYR A 174 27.88 36.91 -30.03
C TYR A 174 28.63 37.82 -29.04
N ARG A 175 28.43 37.63 -27.73
CA ARG A 175 29.18 38.39 -26.70
C ARG A 175 30.68 38.10 -26.73
N GLU A 176 31.07 36.85 -26.96
CA GLU A 176 32.48 36.46 -27.09
C GLU A 176 33.16 37.23 -28.23
N ARG A 177 32.56 37.24 -29.44
CA ARG A 177 33.09 37.98 -30.59
C ARG A 177 33.23 39.48 -30.32
N LEU A 178 32.23 40.09 -29.66
CA LEU A 178 32.31 41.49 -29.24
C LEU A 178 33.44 41.73 -28.23
N LEU A 179 33.62 40.83 -27.25
CA LEU A 179 34.71 40.90 -26.28
C LEU A 179 36.09 40.68 -26.92
N THR A 180 36.22 39.83 -27.94
CA THR A 180 37.46 39.68 -28.72
C THR A 180 37.85 41.00 -29.37
N VAL A 181 36.91 41.67 -30.04
CA VAL A 181 37.14 42.98 -30.70
C VAL A 181 37.48 44.05 -29.66
N TYR A 182 36.73 44.13 -28.56
CA TYR A 182 37.01 45.06 -27.46
C TYR A 182 38.41 44.86 -26.87
N ASN A 183 38.80 43.60 -26.61
CA ASN A 183 40.10 43.26 -26.04
C ASN A 183 41.26 43.56 -27.00
N GLU A 184 41.12 43.30 -28.31
CA GLU A 184 42.15 43.69 -29.28
C GLU A 184 42.28 45.22 -29.41
N VAL A 185 41.18 45.97 -29.47
CA VAL A 185 41.22 47.45 -29.49
C VAL A 185 41.91 47.99 -28.22
N LYS A 186 41.50 47.50 -27.05
CA LYS A 186 42.13 47.85 -25.77
C LYS A 186 43.62 47.54 -25.77
N LYS A 187 44.02 46.36 -26.22
CA LYS A 187 45.43 45.91 -26.32
C LYS A 187 46.28 46.82 -27.22
N ARG A 188 45.72 47.43 -28.28
CA ARG A 188 46.43 48.47 -29.07
C ARG A 188 46.63 49.77 -28.29
N LEU A 189 45.63 50.20 -27.51
CA LEU A 189 45.71 51.40 -26.68
C LEU A 189 46.66 51.21 -25.49
N ASP A 190 46.54 50.11 -24.76
CA ASP A 190 47.43 49.73 -23.66
C ASP A 190 48.89 49.61 -24.13
N TYR A 191 49.13 49.09 -25.33
CA TYR A 191 50.46 49.08 -25.96
C TYR A 191 51.00 50.49 -26.21
N GLN A 192 50.21 51.42 -26.75
CA GLN A 192 50.64 52.81 -26.93
C GLN A 192 50.99 53.49 -25.60
N ILE A 193 50.17 53.27 -24.56
CA ILE A 193 50.41 53.78 -23.21
C ILE A 193 51.72 53.18 -22.63
N ALA A 194 51.92 51.86 -22.78
CA ALA A 194 53.14 51.19 -22.35
C ALA A 194 54.39 51.71 -23.06
N VAL A 195 54.32 51.98 -24.37
CA VAL A 195 55.42 52.60 -25.14
C VAL A 195 55.72 54.02 -24.67
N GLN A 196 54.69 54.84 -24.39
CA GLN A 196 54.90 56.18 -23.81
C GLN A 196 55.54 56.12 -22.42
N GLN A 197 55.08 55.21 -21.56
CA GLN A 197 55.66 54.99 -20.22
C GLN A 197 57.09 54.43 -20.27
N LEU A 198 57.41 53.59 -21.27
CA LEU A 198 58.76 53.07 -21.48
C LEU A 198 59.69 54.16 -22.02
N LYS A 199 59.23 55.02 -22.93
CA LYS A 199 59.99 56.16 -23.44
C LYS A 199 60.33 57.13 -22.30
N ARG A 200 59.34 57.56 -21.51
CA ARG A 200 59.55 58.44 -20.35
C ARG A 200 60.52 57.84 -19.33
N ARG A 201 60.42 56.53 -19.04
CA ARG A 201 61.39 55.82 -18.19
C ARG A 201 62.79 55.84 -18.79
N LYS A 202 62.97 55.47 -20.06
CA LYS A 202 64.28 55.53 -20.74
C LYS A 202 64.88 56.95 -20.76
N GLU A 203 64.06 57.98 -20.89
CA GLU A 203 64.48 59.39 -20.83
C GLU A 203 64.95 59.76 -19.40
N GLN A 204 64.21 59.34 -18.36
CA GLN A 204 64.59 59.52 -16.96
C GLN A 204 65.86 58.72 -16.60
N ASP A 205 65.94 57.45 -16.97
CA ASP A 205 67.10 56.58 -16.77
C ASP A 205 68.36 57.18 -17.43
N HIS A 206 68.23 57.65 -18.68
CA HIS A 206 69.32 58.30 -19.40
C HIS A 206 69.74 59.62 -18.75
N MET A 207 68.78 60.46 -18.33
CA MET A 207 69.04 61.71 -17.63
C MET A 207 69.78 61.47 -16.31
N ILE A 208 69.37 60.48 -15.52
CA ILE A 208 70.03 60.10 -14.26
C ILE A 208 71.47 59.64 -14.54
N ASN A 209 71.67 58.70 -15.48
CA ASN A 209 72.99 58.21 -15.88
C ASN A 209 73.89 59.32 -16.45
N TRP A 210 73.33 60.32 -17.13
CA TRP A 210 74.07 61.46 -17.67
C TRP A 210 74.47 62.43 -16.56
N ILE A 211 73.56 62.77 -15.65
CA ILE A 211 73.85 63.61 -14.48
C ILE A 211 74.92 62.95 -13.61
N GLU A 212 74.78 61.67 -13.29
CA GLU A 212 75.75 60.90 -12.50
C GLU A 212 77.16 60.96 -13.11
N LYS A 213 77.29 60.70 -14.41
CA LYS A 213 78.58 60.78 -15.13
C LYS A 213 79.17 62.18 -15.16
N ASN A 214 78.35 63.21 -15.39
CA ASN A 214 78.83 64.60 -15.39
C ASN A 214 79.22 65.07 -13.99
N VAL A 215 78.50 64.66 -12.95
CA VAL A 215 78.87 64.91 -11.55
C VAL A 215 80.22 64.26 -11.24
N ILE A 216 80.38 62.96 -11.50
CA ILE A 216 81.64 62.23 -11.31
C ILE A 216 82.79 62.89 -12.08
N GLN A 217 82.57 63.29 -13.33
CA GLN A 217 83.58 63.96 -14.16
C GLN A 217 83.90 65.41 -13.72
N SER A 218 82.94 66.10 -13.11
CA SER A 218 83.13 67.46 -12.57
C SER A 218 83.89 67.49 -11.24
N ILE A 219 83.85 66.39 -10.48
CA ILE A 219 84.61 66.22 -9.23
C ILE A 219 86.10 66.12 -9.58
N THR A 220 86.74 67.27 -9.61
CA THR A 220 88.19 67.37 -9.76
C THR A 220 88.85 66.99 -8.44
N ALA A 221 89.98 66.28 -8.46
CA ALA A 221 90.74 65.85 -7.26
C ALA A 221 91.23 67.02 -6.34
N GLN A 222 91.01 68.27 -6.75
CA GLN A 222 91.18 69.46 -5.92
C GLN A 222 89.91 69.76 -5.10
N GLN A 223 88.73 69.65 -5.71
CA GLN A 223 87.44 69.85 -5.07
C GLN A 223 87.10 68.73 -4.06
N GLU A 224 87.65 67.53 -4.23
CA GLU A 224 87.64 66.48 -3.21
C GLU A 224 88.35 66.94 -1.92
N LYS A 225 89.54 67.57 -2.03
CA LYS A 225 90.29 68.08 -0.88
C LYS A 225 89.56 69.23 -0.19
N GLU A 226 88.96 70.13 -0.97
CA GLU A 226 88.11 71.21 -0.45
C GLU A 226 86.85 70.68 0.23
N SER A 227 86.25 69.60 -0.29
CA SER A 227 85.12 68.91 0.35
C SER A 227 85.53 68.23 1.66
N ILE A 228 86.70 67.60 1.72
CA ILE A 228 87.27 67.05 2.96
C ILE A 228 87.53 68.16 3.98
N ALA A 229 88.11 69.30 3.56
CA ALA A 229 88.31 70.46 4.42
C ALA A 229 86.98 71.03 4.93
N LYS A 230 85.93 71.04 4.09
CA LYS A 230 84.58 71.42 4.49
C LYS A 230 83.98 70.41 5.48
N CYS A 231 84.11 69.10 5.27
CA CYS A 231 83.68 68.10 6.25
C CYS A 231 84.38 68.27 7.60
N ILE A 232 85.66 68.65 7.63
CA ILE A 232 86.37 68.99 8.87
C ILE A 232 85.80 70.26 9.53
N SER A 233 85.40 71.26 8.73
CA SER A 233 84.70 72.47 9.22
C SER A 233 83.32 72.14 9.78
N ASP A 234 82.53 71.34 9.06
CA ASP A 234 81.16 70.99 9.44
C ASP A 234 81.15 70.02 10.65
N LEU A 235 82.14 69.12 10.77
CA LEU A 235 82.37 68.33 11.99
C LEU A 235 82.78 69.22 13.18
N LYS A 236 83.60 70.26 12.97
CA LYS A 236 83.87 71.26 14.02
C LYS A 236 82.61 72.01 14.43
N MET A 237 81.77 72.43 13.48
CA MET A 237 80.50 73.09 13.78
C MET A 237 79.52 72.15 14.49
N LEU A 238 79.41 70.89 14.08
CA LEU A 238 78.57 69.89 14.75
C LEU A 238 79.07 69.57 16.15
N SER A 239 80.38 69.44 16.37
CA SER A 239 80.95 69.29 17.72
C SER A 239 80.63 70.48 18.62
N LYS A 240 80.49 71.68 18.04
CA LYS A 240 80.13 72.93 18.73
C LYS A 240 78.62 73.05 18.98
N SER A 241 77.77 72.50 18.12
CA SER A 241 76.31 72.43 18.34
C SER A 241 75.91 71.30 19.29
N THR A 242 76.62 70.17 19.30
CA THR A 242 76.41 69.07 20.27
C THR A 242 76.87 69.45 21.68
N GLN A 243 77.66 70.52 21.83
CA GLN A 243 77.95 71.16 23.11
C GLN A 243 76.83 72.11 23.60
N LEU A 244 75.71 72.23 22.87
CA LEU A 244 74.51 72.97 23.28
C LEU A 244 73.29 72.02 23.38
N PRO A 245 72.29 72.32 24.24
CA PRO A 245 71.29 71.32 24.62
C PRO A 245 70.33 70.91 23.49
N ARG A 246 69.94 69.63 23.55
CA ARG A 246 69.02 68.94 22.63
C ARG A 246 67.57 69.16 23.06
N GLU A 247 66.72 69.71 22.19
CA GLU A 247 65.27 69.66 22.34
C GLU A 247 64.64 68.86 21.18
N GLU A 248 63.56 68.14 21.44
CA GLU A 248 63.04 67.09 20.57
C GLU A 248 61.76 67.47 19.83
N ARG A 249 61.60 66.92 18.61
CA ARG A 249 60.30 66.38 18.19
C ARG A 249 60.42 65.32 17.09
N MET A 250 60.12 64.07 17.44
CA MET A 250 59.71 63.03 16.50
C MET A 250 58.26 62.64 16.78
N GLY A 251 57.55 62.16 15.77
CA GLY A 251 56.21 61.57 15.90
C GLY A 251 56.05 60.44 14.90
N SER A 252 55.53 59.30 15.34
CA SER A 252 55.33 58.09 14.52
C SER A 252 53.99 57.43 14.84
N TRP A 253 53.51 56.56 13.95
CA TRP A 253 52.18 55.94 13.99
C TRP A 253 52.01 54.90 15.12
N SER A 254 50.76 54.52 15.38
CA SER A 254 50.35 53.54 16.40
C SER A 254 49.34 52.51 15.84
N SER A 255 49.06 51.47 16.62
CA SER A 255 48.56 50.15 16.18
C SER A 255 47.31 49.68 16.95
N LYS A 256 46.67 48.58 16.53
CA LYS A 256 45.83 47.72 17.41
C LYS A 256 45.54 46.30 16.91
N ASN A 257 45.37 45.40 17.87
CA ASN A 257 45.14 43.95 17.72
C ASN A 257 43.70 43.54 18.11
N ASN A 258 43.40 42.23 18.12
CA ASN A 258 42.07 41.64 18.38
C ASN A 258 42.17 40.41 19.35
N HIS A 259 41.10 40.01 20.06
CA HIS A 259 41.11 38.96 21.11
C HIS A 259 39.73 38.30 21.39
N LYS A 260 39.67 37.03 21.86
CA LYS A 260 38.42 36.30 22.25
C LYS A 260 38.65 35.07 23.18
N SER A 261 37.61 34.56 23.88
CA SER A 261 37.64 33.37 24.79
C SER A 261 36.24 32.66 25.01
N HIS A 262 36.17 31.59 25.85
CA HIS A 262 35.08 30.56 26.09
C HIS A 262 34.16 30.83 27.34
N PRO A 263 33.29 29.96 27.98
CA PRO A 263 32.91 28.49 27.88
C PRO A 263 31.38 28.09 28.09
N ALA A 264 31.02 26.90 28.64
CA ALA A 264 29.65 26.25 28.82
C ALA A 264 29.56 25.27 30.06
N PRO A 265 28.39 24.74 30.61
CA PRO A 265 27.75 23.42 30.22
C PRO A 265 26.26 23.10 30.74
N SER A 266 25.82 21.81 30.82
CA SER A 266 24.80 21.11 31.73
C SER A 266 23.58 20.28 31.15
N SER A 267 22.77 19.55 31.98
CA SER A 267 22.00 18.27 31.66
C SER A 267 20.79 17.82 32.58
N THR A 268 19.86 16.88 32.18
CA THR A 268 18.58 16.50 32.92
C THR A 268 17.89 15.08 32.69
N ALA A 269 17.38 14.37 33.77
CA ALA A 269 16.26 13.34 33.96
C ALA A 269 16.14 12.00 33.10
N ALA A 270 15.20 10.99 33.18
CA ALA A 270 13.98 10.50 33.96
C ALA A 270 13.59 9.00 33.52
N ILE A 271 12.58 8.15 33.92
CA ILE A 271 11.61 7.82 35.06
C ILE A 271 10.88 6.40 34.87
N THR A 272 10.01 5.89 35.79
CA THR A 272 9.45 4.48 36.06
C THR A 272 8.04 4.06 35.49
N THR A 273 7.61 2.75 35.49
CA THR A 273 6.19 2.19 35.56
C THR A 273 6.08 0.62 35.75
N THR A 274 4.95 0.04 36.28
CA THR A 274 4.62 -1.44 36.45
C THR A 274 3.09 -1.80 36.39
N ALA A 275 2.68 -3.08 36.18
CA ALA A 275 1.26 -3.60 36.29
C ALA A 275 1.12 -5.18 36.31
N SER A 276 -0.06 -5.76 36.66
CA SER A 276 -0.38 -7.22 36.66
C SER A 276 -1.91 -7.58 36.70
N THR A 277 -2.33 -8.85 36.41
CA THR A 277 -3.76 -9.35 36.37
C THR A 277 -3.89 -10.89 36.60
N SER A 278 -5.08 -11.44 36.95
CA SER A 278 -5.39 -12.88 37.19
C SER A 278 -6.80 -13.36 36.73
N SER A 279 -7.19 -14.65 36.92
CA SER A 279 -8.36 -15.33 36.28
C SER A 279 -9.04 -16.48 37.12
N SER A 280 -10.20 -17.02 36.71
CA SER A 280 -10.97 -18.10 37.41
C SER A 280 -11.95 -18.93 36.51
N THR A 281 -12.50 -20.07 37.01
CA THR A 281 -13.14 -21.18 36.22
C THR A 281 -14.37 -21.86 36.90
N THR A 282 -15.13 -22.71 36.17
CA THR A 282 -16.47 -23.31 36.48
C THR A 282 -16.47 -24.85 36.67
N THR A 283 -17.49 -25.45 37.33
CA THR A 283 -17.82 -26.91 37.32
C THR A 283 -19.35 -27.22 37.33
N VAL A 284 -19.74 -28.50 37.21
CA VAL A 284 -21.10 -29.02 36.87
C VAL A 284 -21.51 -30.20 37.80
N VAL A 285 -22.82 -30.51 37.90
CA VAL A 285 -23.39 -31.63 38.70
C VAL A 285 -24.24 -32.59 37.84
N THR A 286 -24.25 -33.88 38.19
CA THR A 286 -25.02 -34.97 37.53
C THR A 286 -25.96 -35.70 38.50
N ILE A 287 -27.01 -36.36 37.99
CA ILE A 287 -27.98 -37.15 38.77
C ILE A 287 -28.26 -38.51 38.09
N THR A 288 -28.49 -39.55 38.89
CA THR A 288 -28.70 -40.96 38.50
C THR A 288 -30.17 -41.31 38.17
N ARG A 289 -30.46 -42.58 37.84
CA ARG A 289 -31.75 -43.05 37.28
C ARG A 289 -32.12 -44.44 37.80
N ASP A 290 -33.39 -44.63 38.17
CA ASP A 290 -33.94 -45.87 38.73
C ASP A 290 -34.47 -46.89 37.71
N LYS A 291 -34.78 -48.10 38.18
CA LYS A 291 -35.17 -49.29 37.39
C LYS A 291 -36.57 -49.84 37.78
N SER A 292 -37.50 -49.97 36.83
CA SER A 292 -38.80 -50.65 37.04
C SER A 292 -39.62 -50.95 35.76
N ILE A 293 -38.99 -51.22 34.61
CA ILE A 293 -39.67 -51.25 33.28
C ILE A 293 -39.46 -52.55 32.46
N PHE A 294 -38.60 -53.49 32.90
CA PHE A 294 -37.98 -54.48 31.99
C PHE A 294 -38.37 -55.97 32.16
N ASP A 295 -39.44 -56.29 32.89
CA ASP A 295 -39.74 -57.67 33.31
C ASP A 295 -40.56 -58.53 32.31
N ASN A 296 -40.75 -58.06 31.06
CA ASN A 296 -41.46 -58.82 30.01
C ASN A 296 -40.48 -59.52 29.05
N PRO A 297 -40.44 -60.87 28.97
CA PRO A 297 -39.41 -61.60 28.23
C PRO A 297 -39.49 -61.45 26.70
N GLU A 298 -40.70 -61.40 26.13
CA GLU A 298 -40.95 -61.10 24.70
C GLU A 298 -40.34 -59.74 24.31
N PHE A 299 -40.64 -58.71 25.11
CA PHE A 299 -40.07 -57.37 24.93
C PHE A 299 -38.56 -57.37 25.11
N LEU A 300 -38.01 -58.15 26.04
CA LEU A 300 -36.57 -58.25 26.24
C LEU A 300 -35.87 -58.91 25.03
N TYR A 301 -36.47 -59.93 24.41
CA TYR A 301 -35.95 -60.51 23.17
C TYR A 301 -36.00 -59.54 21.99
N ILE A 302 -37.12 -58.84 21.79
CA ILE A 302 -37.25 -57.83 20.71
C ILE A 302 -36.29 -56.66 20.95
N LEU A 303 -36.12 -56.22 22.20
CA LEU A 303 -35.17 -55.18 22.59
C LEU A 303 -33.72 -55.62 22.34
N VAL A 304 -33.34 -56.86 22.70
CA VAL A 304 -31.99 -57.41 22.48
C VAL A 304 -31.73 -57.65 20.98
N ALA A 305 -32.72 -58.05 20.20
CA ALA A 305 -32.63 -58.13 18.74
C ALA A 305 -32.39 -56.74 18.12
N CYS A 306 -33.16 -55.72 18.53
CA CYS A 306 -32.94 -54.34 18.10
C CYS A 306 -31.59 -53.77 18.54
N ILE A 307 -31.17 -54.01 19.79
CA ILE A 307 -29.87 -53.55 20.32
C ILE A 307 -28.72 -54.24 19.58
N SER A 308 -28.79 -55.55 19.35
CA SER A 308 -27.75 -56.26 18.61
C SER A 308 -27.69 -55.85 17.13
N ALA A 309 -28.83 -55.62 16.46
CA ALA A 309 -28.86 -55.04 15.12
C ALA A 309 -28.28 -53.62 15.06
N VAL A 310 -28.57 -52.77 16.05
CA VAL A 310 -27.98 -51.43 16.18
C VAL A 310 -26.47 -51.51 16.48
N LEU A 311 -26.01 -52.41 17.33
CA LEU A 311 -24.58 -52.61 17.60
C LEU A 311 -23.84 -53.14 16.37
N LEU A 312 -24.43 -54.07 15.62
CA LEU A 312 -23.84 -54.66 14.42
C LEU A 312 -23.78 -53.64 13.27
N THR A 313 -24.84 -52.85 13.06
CA THR A 313 -24.81 -51.72 12.11
C THR A 313 -23.84 -50.62 12.54
N MET A 314 -23.71 -50.31 13.83
CA MET A 314 -22.67 -49.40 14.34
C MET A 314 -21.26 -49.96 14.13
N LEU A 315 -21.04 -51.26 14.28
CA LEU A 315 -19.74 -51.91 14.02
C LEU A 315 -19.40 -51.89 12.53
N VAL A 316 -20.39 -52.12 11.64
CA VAL A 316 -20.23 -51.96 10.18
C VAL A 316 -19.95 -50.50 9.81
N LEU A 317 -20.67 -49.54 10.37
CA LEU A 317 -20.40 -48.11 10.15
C LEU A 317 -19.02 -47.70 10.67
N THR A 318 -18.59 -48.22 11.82
CA THR A 318 -17.29 -47.91 12.41
C THR A 318 -16.15 -48.52 11.59
N THR A 319 -16.30 -49.76 11.11
CA THR A 319 -15.31 -50.38 10.21
C THR A 319 -15.27 -49.71 8.84
N VAL A 320 -16.41 -49.35 8.25
CA VAL A 320 -16.46 -48.56 7.00
C VAL A 320 -15.85 -47.17 7.18
N TYR A 321 -16.09 -46.50 8.32
CA TYR A 321 -15.43 -45.23 8.66
C TYR A 321 -13.91 -45.43 8.80
N PHE A 322 -13.45 -46.48 9.47
CA PHE A 322 -12.03 -46.76 9.65
C PHE A 322 -11.33 -47.12 8.32
N VAL A 323 -12.01 -47.84 7.43
CA VAL A 323 -11.55 -48.14 6.06
C VAL A 323 -11.49 -46.87 5.22
N ARG A 324 -12.51 -45.99 5.26
CA ARG A 324 -12.46 -44.68 4.62
C ARG A 324 -11.33 -43.81 5.17
N LYS A 325 -11.14 -43.77 6.49
CA LYS A 325 -10.08 -43.00 7.16
C LYS A 325 -8.69 -43.52 6.78
N ARG A 326 -8.48 -44.84 6.72
CA ARG A 326 -7.26 -45.45 6.15
C ARG A 326 -7.09 -45.12 4.68
N LYS A 327 -8.14 -45.14 3.85
CA LYS A 327 -8.03 -44.81 2.41
C LYS A 327 -7.64 -43.35 2.18
N VAL A 328 -8.18 -42.42 2.97
CA VAL A 328 -7.77 -41.00 2.95
C VAL A 328 -6.31 -40.84 3.40
N HIS A 329 -5.90 -41.48 4.50
CA HIS A 329 -4.52 -41.43 4.98
C HIS A 329 -3.51 -42.14 4.05
N ASN A 330 -3.95 -43.11 3.26
CA ASN A 330 -3.12 -43.84 2.29
C ASN A 330 -3.24 -43.28 0.86
N THR A 331 -3.81 -42.08 0.68
CA THR A 331 -3.77 -41.37 -0.61
C THR A 331 -2.58 -40.41 -0.61
N PRO A 332 -1.43 -40.76 -1.24
CA PRO A 332 -0.31 -39.84 -1.34
C PRO A 332 -0.69 -38.62 -2.17
N GLN A 333 -0.19 -37.45 -1.75
CA GLN A 333 -0.43 -36.16 -2.38
C GLN A 333 0.24 -36.08 -3.76
N LYS A 334 -0.49 -36.42 -4.83
CA LYS A 334 -0.03 -36.21 -6.21
C LYS A 334 -0.51 -34.86 -6.74
N THR A 335 0.29 -33.83 -6.49
CA THR A 335 0.25 -32.57 -7.26
C THR A 335 0.92 -32.79 -8.62
N SER A 336 0.56 -31.97 -9.61
CA SER A 336 1.14 -31.90 -10.96
C SER A 336 0.77 -33.04 -11.93
N GLN A 337 -0.03 -32.67 -12.92
CA GLN A 337 0.35 -32.65 -14.34
C GLN A 337 1.00 -33.93 -14.92
N GLU A 338 0.21 -34.63 -15.74
CA GLU A 338 0.66 -35.51 -16.83
C GLU A 338 -0.24 -35.20 -18.05
N GLN A 339 0.26 -35.36 -19.27
CA GLN A 339 -0.40 -34.88 -20.50
C GLN A 339 -0.30 -35.93 -21.61
N ASP A 340 -1.44 -36.36 -22.16
CA ASP A 340 -1.48 -37.38 -23.23
C ASP A 340 -1.12 -36.81 -24.63
N PRO A 341 -0.59 -37.62 -25.58
CA PRO A 341 0.12 -37.09 -26.75
C PRO A 341 -0.46 -37.46 -28.14
N ALA A 342 -0.53 -36.45 -29.01
CA ALA A 342 -0.46 -36.49 -30.49
C ALA A 342 -0.29 -35.01 -30.96
N ASP A 343 0.45 -34.65 -32.01
CA ASP A 343 1.01 -35.42 -33.13
C ASP A 343 2.51 -35.11 -33.38
N THR A 344 3.09 -35.75 -34.42
CA THR A 344 4.54 -35.83 -34.72
C THR A 344 5.05 -34.70 -35.66
N VAL A 345 6.38 -34.63 -35.89
CA VAL A 345 7.12 -33.91 -36.97
C VAL A 345 7.51 -32.45 -36.62
N HIS A 346 8.77 -31.96 -36.71
CA HIS A 346 10.03 -32.43 -37.38
C HIS A 346 11.32 -32.22 -36.51
N GLN A 347 12.49 -32.65 -37.00
CA GLN A 347 13.81 -32.57 -36.35
C GLN A 347 14.51 -31.19 -36.45
N ALA A 348 15.24 -30.83 -35.37
CA ALA A 348 16.69 -30.56 -35.23
C ALA A 348 17.62 -30.31 -36.45
N PRO A 349 18.88 -29.80 -36.28
CA PRO A 349 19.53 -29.21 -35.08
C PRO A 349 20.44 -27.96 -35.31
N ALA A 350 20.84 -27.35 -34.17
CA ALA A 350 22.03 -26.53 -33.82
C ALA A 350 23.10 -26.05 -34.84
N GLU A 351 23.62 -24.83 -34.59
CA GLU A 351 25.06 -24.52 -34.66
C GLU A 351 25.49 -23.50 -33.56
N ASN A 352 26.80 -23.35 -33.30
CA ASN A 352 27.38 -22.55 -32.21
C ASN A 352 28.72 -21.91 -32.61
N SER A 353 28.90 -20.60 -32.39
CA SER A 353 30.22 -19.93 -32.41
C SER A 353 30.24 -18.55 -31.75
N GLN A 354 31.45 -18.05 -31.46
CA GLN A 354 31.72 -16.88 -30.63
C GLN A 354 32.34 -15.71 -31.44
N VAL A 355 31.82 -14.49 -31.21
CA VAL A 355 32.55 -13.24 -30.87
C VAL A 355 34.00 -13.09 -31.39
N PRO A 356 34.36 -12.04 -32.19
CA PRO A 356 34.89 -10.81 -31.56
C PRO A 356 34.80 -9.45 -32.31
N THR A 357 34.65 -8.35 -31.52
CA THR A 357 35.17 -6.94 -31.75
C THR A 357 34.73 -6.13 -33.00
N CYS A 358 34.69 -4.80 -33.07
CA CYS A 358 34.72 -3.61 -32.16
C CYS A 358 34.35 -2.35 -33.03
N PRO A 359 34.46 -1.09 -32.57
CA PRO A 359 33.82 -0.41 -31.43
C PRO A 359 33.04 0.86 -31.85
N THR A 360 32.20 1.43 -30.97
CA THR A 360 31.82 2.88 -31.04
C THR A 360 31.38 3.41 -29.67
N ASP A 361 32.26 4.25 -29.11
CA ASP A 361 32.06 5.49 -28.33
C ASP A 361 30.88 5.66 -27.35
N GLU A 362 31.24 6.09 -26.14
CA GLU A 362 30.32 6.50 -25.08
C GLU A 362 29.57 7.80 -25.41
N ILE A 363 28.24 7.79 -25.26
CA ILE A 363 27.46 9.01 -25.04
C ILE A 363 26.67 8.86 -23.73
N THR A 364 27.32 9.27 -22.64
CA THR A 364 26.78 9.22 -21.27
C THR A 364 25.65 10.23 -21.09
N TYR A 365 24.42 9.81 -21.38
CA TYR A 365 23.22 10.57 -21.06
C TYR A 365 22.97 10.59 -19.54
N ALA A 366 23.41 11.66 -18.89
CA ALA A 366 23.17 11.88 -17.46
C ALA A 366 21.67 11.89 -17.14
N SER A 367 21.22 10.92 -16.35
CA SER A 367 19.82 10.79 -15.95
C SER A 367 19.43 11.83 -14.90
N LEU A 368 18.74 12.90 -15.33
CA LEU A 368 18.18 13.91 -14.43
C LEU A 368 16.99 13.33 -13.66
N THR A 369 17.27 12.77 -12.49
CA THR A 369 16.27 12.23 -11.57
C THR A 369 15.44 13.35 -10.93
N PHE A 370 14.26 13.61 -11.49
CA PHE A 370 13.36 14.65 -10.99
C PHE A 370 12.77 14.24 -9.63
N LYS A 371 13.25 14.87 -8.54
CA LYS A 371 12.81 14.54 -7.18
C LYS A 371 11.38 15.06 -6.94
N GLN A 372 10.41 14.14 -6.93
CA GLN A 372 9.00 14.45 -6.72
C GLN A 372 8.76 15.11 -5.35
N LYS A 373 8.10 16.28 -5.35
CA LYS A 373 7.62 16.95 -4.13
C LYS A 373 6.11 16.68 -4.01
N PRO A 374 5.61 16.16 -2.87
CA PRO A 374 4.18 15.88 -2.71
C PRO A 374 3.36 17.18 -2.64
N PRO A 375 2.10 17.17 -3.12
CA PRO A 375 1.21 18.32 -3.05
C PRO A 375 0.80 18.63 -1.60
N SER A 376 0.76 19.91 -1.26
CA SER A 376 0.22 20.39 0.02
C SER A 376 -1.29 20.20 0.08
N LYS A 377 -1.79 19.62 1.18
CA LYS A 377 -3.24 19.56 1.45
C LYS A 377 -3.77 20.97 1.75
N THR A 378 -4.58 21.51 0.84
CA THR A 378 -5.44 22.67 1.14
C THR A 378 -6.71 22.15 1.82
N ALA A 379 -7.08 22.72 2.96
CA ALA A 379 -8.34 22.41 3.63
C ALA A 379 -9.43 23.40 3.19
N VAL A 380 -10.62 22.86 2.93
CA VAL A 380 -11.93 23.53 2.83
C VAL A 380 -12.94 22.58 3.45
#